data_AF-A0A562ZVP2-F1
#
_entry.id   AF-A0A562ZVP2-F1
#
_cell.length_a   1.000
_cell.length_b   1.000
_cell.length_c   1.000
_cell.angle_alpha   90.00
_cell.angle_beta   90.00
_cell.angle_gamma   90.00
#
_symmetry.space_group_name_H-M   'P 1'
#
loop_
_entity.id
_entity.type
_entity.pdbx_description
1 polymer ?
#
loop_
_entity_poly.entity_id
_entity_poly.type
_entity_poly.pdbx_seq_one_letter_code
_entity_poly.pdbx_strand_id
1 'polypeptide(L)'
;MTSPADRCDERVAADPGFLAQVYLHDGTSFAEERSIRRTGQLAGGLQELVFPLPAGAAGLRLDPADRPGFIDLQAIRLLRDGAVTWEWVVARQGWRAFDACSRHQVLLPLDPGPLLSCGDDPWIELPLPASLLGGPAGLELQVDLAWTGDAVPEPGRMALQALVRQLEQHRLLQAEAAQTRRMYLHSRMEARRLARERAALQRRLDAIDGAAARVQPLADTVDVVVPVYLDLGETQRCVESVLAAANRCAWRLVIVNDASPEPALAGWLRELAGSDARVVLLENLENLGYGGAVNRGIGASEANDVILLNSDTEVANDWIDRLRAAAYSDARVFSVTPFSNNATICSYPRMCEDNALPAGWNVADLDRAFAEANRNAVLDIPTAVGFCMYVRRDGLRDVGLFDMELFGKGYGEENDLCLRAADAGWRNLHALDVFVRHTGGVSFGASKKPREAEAMVLLRQLYPGYEPDVHDYIQRDPPAQARARAGAALAAMREEPSA
;
A
#
# COMPACT_ATOMS: atom_id res chain seq x y z
N MET A 1 16.86 -47.56 -70.84
CA MET A 1 17.70 -46.74 -71.75
C MET A 1 17.41 -45.29 -71.43
N THR A 2 18.44 -44.55 -71.04
CA THR A 2 18.45 -43.12 -70.73
C THR A 2 18.22 -42.27 -71.99
N SER A 3 17.48 -41.15 -71.89
CA SER A 3 17.92 -39.86 -72.46
C SER A 3 16.97 -38.67 -72.11
N PRO A 4 17.47 -37.43 -72.10
CA PRO A 4 16.98 -36.30 -71.31
C PRO A 4 16.54 -35.06 -72.16
N ALA A 5 16.34 -33.93 -71.46
CA ALA A 5 16.18 -32.55 -71.92
C ALA A 5 14.81 -32.17 -72.49
N ASP A 6 14.22 -31.00 -72.27
CA ASP A 6 14.52 -29.83 -71.45
C ASP A 6 13.26 -28.96 -71.54
N ARG A 7 12.83 -28.36 -70.42
CA ARG A 7 12.32 -26.98 -70.40
C ARG A 7 12.18 -26.56 -68.94
N CYS A 8 13.04 -25.61 -68.59
CA CYS A 8 13.02 -24.82 -67.37
C CYS A 8 11.60 -24.38 -67.01
N ASP A 9 11.20 -24.69 -65.78
CA ASP A 9 10.14 -23.97 -65.08
C ASP A 9 10.86 -23.06 -64.08
N GLU A 10 11.16 -21.84 -64.50
CA GLU A 10 11.62 -20.76 -63.63
C GLU A 10 10.51 -20.46 -62.62
N ARG A 11 10.52 -21.15 -61.48
CA ARG A 11 9.83 -20.66 -60.29
C ARG A 11 10.66 -19.52 -59.72
N VAL A 12 10.30 -18.30 -60.10
CA VAL A 12 10.69 -17.08 -59.37
C VAL A 12 10.35 -17.31 -57.90
N ALA A 13 11.36 -17.47 -57.05
CA ALA A 13 11.19 -17.50 -55.61
C ALA A 13 10.57 -16.15 -55.21
N ALA A 14 9.37 -16.17 -54.62
CA ALA A 14 8.78 -14.99 -54.02
C ALA A 14 9.74 -14.50 -52.92
N ASP A 15 10.32 -13.32 -53.11
CA ASP A 15 11.18 -12.66 -52.14
C ASP A 15 10.40 -12.51 -50.82
N PRO A 16 10.82 -13.12 -49.70
CA PRO A 16 10.07 -13.03 -48.45
C PRO A 16 10.18 -11.59 -47.94
N GLY A 17 9.11 -10.80 -48.11
CA GLY A 17 8.99 -9.45 -47.58
C GLY A 17 8.24 -9.40 -46.25
N PHE A 18 8.24 -8.23 -45.60
CA PHE A 18 7.35 -7.87 -44.49
C PHE A 18 6.36 -6.79 -44.94
N LEU A 19 5.22 -6.69 -44.25
CA LEU A 19 4.20 -5.69 -44.54
C LEU A 19 4.27 -4.58 -43.48
N ALA A 20 4.58 -3.35 -43.90
CA ALA A 20 4.44 -2.16 -43.08
C ALA A 20 3.12 -1.46 -43.40
N GLN A 21 2.49 -0.87 -42.38
CA GLN A 21 1.17 -0.27 -42.51
C GLN A 21 1.06 1.03 -41.72
N VAL A 22 0.46 2.04 -42.35
CA VAL A 22 0.17 3.32 -41.70
C VAL A 22 -1.33 3.43 -41.48
N TYR A 23 -1.74 3.69 -40.24
CA TYR A 23 -3.11 3.93 -39.84
C TYR A 23 -3.33 5.40 -39.55
N LEU A 24 -4.52 5.90 -39.93
CA LEU A 24 -4.93 7.28 -39.69
C LEU A 24 -6.10 7.29 -38.70
N HIS A 25 -6.11 8.21 -37.73
CA HIS A 25 -7.27 8.45 -36.86
C HIS A 25 -7.91 9.82 -37.13
N ASP A 26 -9.21 9.93 -36.89
CA ASP A 26 -10.02 11.14 -37.09
C ASP A 26 -10.31 11.91 -35.78
N GLY A 27 -9.70 11.48 -34.68
CA GLY A 27 -9.90 12.02 -33.33
C GLY A 27 -10.72 11.13 -32.39
N THR A 28 -11.29 10.01 -32.87
CA THR A 28 -12.06 9.09 -32.01
C THR A 28 -11.52 7.66 -31.97
N SER A 29 -11.04 7.12 -33.10
CA SER A 29 -10.44 5.77 -33.18
C SER A 29 -9.58 5.60 -34.44
N PHE A 30 -8.70 4.59 -34.49
CA PHE A 30 -7.96 4.20 -35.70
C PHE A 30 -8.82 3.22 -36.51
N ALA A 31 -9.24 3.60 -37.72
CA ALA A 31 -10.08 2.76 -38.58
C ALA A 31 -9.22 1.92 -39.54
N GLU A 32 -9.41 0.60 -39.54
CA GLU A 32 -8.66 -0.34 -40.38
C GLU A 32 -8.88 -0.09 -41.88
N GLU A 33 -10.10 0.34 -42.25
CA GLU A 33 -10.54 0.66 -43.62
C GLU A 33 -9.76 1.80 -44.28
N ARG A 34 -8.99 2.60 -43.52
CA ARG A 34 -8.22 3.75 -44.01
C ARG A 34 -6.73 3.52 -44.04
N SER A 35 -6.27 2.32 -43.75
CA SER A 35 -4.85 2.02 -43.64
C SER A 35 -4.15 1.90 -45.00
N ILE A 36 -2.88 2.30 -45.05
CA ILE A 36 -2.06 2.25 -46.25
C ILE A 36 -0.93 1.26 -46.03
N ARG A 37 -0.78 0.29 -46.94
CA ARG A 37 0.16 -0.82 -46.81
C ARG A 37 1.31 -0.69 -47.80
N ARG A 38 2.52 -1.04 -47.36
CA ARG A 38 3.72 -1.15 -48.20
C ARG A 38 4.50 -2.40 -47.83
N THR A 39 5.00 -3.08 -48.85
CA THR A 39 5.85 -4.25 -48.67
C THR A 39 7.30 -3.81 -48.63
N GLY A 40 8.01 -4.20 -47.58
CA GLY A 40 9.46 -4.10 -47.50
C GLY A 40 10.14 -5.47 -47.67
N GLN A 41 11.42 -5.45 -48.01
CA GLN A 41 12.25 -6.65 -48.19
C GLN A 41 12.96 -7.02 -46.89
N LEU A 42 13.00 -8.31 -46.55
CA LEU A 42 13.76 -8.81 -45.39
C LEU A 42 15.27 -8.79 -45.63
N ALA A 43 15.69 -8.96 -46.89
CA ALA A 43 17.09 -8.90 -47.33
C ALA A 43 17.31 -7.67 -48.23
N GLY A 44 18.39 -6.91 -48.03
CA GLY A 44 18.70 -5.76 -48.90
C GLY A 44 19.18 -4.49 -48.19
N GLY A 45 19.16 -4.45 -46.85
CA GLY A 45 19.61 -3.30 -46.08
C GLY A 45 18.55 -2.20 -45.96
N LEU A 46 19.00 -0.94 -45.89
CA LEU A 46 18.12 0.23 -45.73
C LEU A 46 17.25 0.44 -46.97
N GLN A 47 15.95 0.61 -46.75
CA GLN A 47 14.96 0.85 -47.79
C GLN A 47 14.01 1.98 -47.39
N GLU A 48 13.51 2.70 -48.39
CA GLU A 48 12.52 3.78 -48.22
C GLU A 48 11.13 3.26 -48.58
N LEU A 49 10.19 3.33 -47.64
CA LEU A 49 8.79 3.02 -47.86
C LEU A 49 7.96 4.32 -47.91
N VAL A 50 7.24 4.54 -49.02
CA VAL A 50 6.46 5.76 -49.25
C VAL A 50 4.96 5.50 -49.15
N PHE A 51 4.28 6.15 -48.22
CA PHE A 51 2.85 6.03 -47.95
C PHE A 51 2.09 7.32 -48.35
N PRO A 52 1.32 7.31 -49.45
CA PRO A 52 0.51 8.47 -49.85
C PRO A 52 -0.70 8.61 -48.93
N LEU A 53 -0.76 9.71 -48.19
CA LEU A 53 -1.77 9.93 -47.15
C LEU A 53 -2.99 10.69 -47.70
N PRO A 54 -4.23 10.23 -47.43
CA PRO A 54 -5.42 11.01 -47.70
C PRO A 54 -5.50 12.24 -46.79
N ALA A 55 -6.18 13.30 -47.24
CA ALA A 55 -6.36 14.52 -46.46
C ALA A 55 -7.23 14.29 -45.20
N GLY A 56 -6.95 15.03 -44.12
CA GLY A 56 -7.86 15.15 -42.98
C GLY A 56 -7.63 14.18 -41.81
N ALA A 57 -6.42 13.64 -41.64
CA ALA A 57 -6.07 12.86 -40.46
C ALA A 57 -5.72 13.75 -39.26
N ALA A 58 -6.10 13.33 -38.05
CA ALA A 58 -5.72 13.97 -36.79
C ALA A 58 -4.38 13.44 -36.23
N GLY A 59 -3.95 12.27 -36.68
CA GLY A 59 -2.66 11.66 -36.32
C GLY A 59 -2.43 10.34 -37.04
N LEU A 60 -1.22 9.81 -36.90
CA LEU A 60 -0.74 8.63 -37.61
C LEU A 60 -0.16 7.60 -36.64
N ARG A 61 -0.45 6.33 -36.90
CA ARG A 61 0.20 5.17 -36.27
C ARG A 61 0.95 4.40 -37.35
N LEU A 62 2.19 4.01 -37.05
CA LEU A 62 2.99 3.13 -37.88
C LEU A 62 3.01 1.74 -37.26
N ASP A 63 2.58 0.76 -38.05
CA ASP A 63 2.94 -0.63 -37.90
C ASP A 63 4.16 -0.89 -38.80
N PRO A 64 5.36 -1.09 -38.21
CA PRO A 64 6.58 -1.18 -38.97
C PRO A 64 6.74 -2.54 -39.67
N ALA A 65 6.06 -3.60 -39.22
CA ALA A 65 6.08 -4.92 -39.85
C ALA A 65 5.02 -5.86 -39.26
N ASP A 66 4.36 -6.64 -40.12
CA ASP A 66 3.42 -7.74 -39.81
C ASP A 66 4.02 -8.96 -39.08
N ARG A 67 5.22 -8.84 -38.51
CA ARG A 67 5.89 -9.96 -37.86
C ARG A 67 6.89 -9.51 -36.80
N PRO A 68 7.22 -10.39 -35.84
CA PRO A 68 8.26 -10.12 -34.86
C PRO A 68 9.64 -10.01 -35.48
N GLY A 69 10.44 -9.05 -35.02
CA GLY A 69 11.84 -8.90 -35.45
C GLY A 69 12.43 -7.53 -35.13
N PHE A 70 13.73 -7.39 -35.41
CA PHE A 70 14.46 -6.15 -35.22
C PHE A 70 14.38 -5.30 -36.50
N ILE A 71 13.99 -4.04 -36.32
CA ILE A 71 13.83 -3.08 -37.40
C ILE A 71 14.70 -1.88 -37.09
N ASP A 72 15.69 -1.62 -37.94
CA ASP A 72 16.53 -0.44 -37.86
C ASP A 72 15.83 0.72 -38.55
N LEU A 73 15.09 1.51 -37.79
CA LEU A 73 14.33 2.65 -38.28
C LEU A 73 15.19 3.91 -38.23
N GLN A 74 15.61 4.40 -39.40
CA GLN A 74 16.59 5.48 -39.53
C GLN A 74 15.95 6.87 -39.58
N ALA A 75 14.83 7.00 -40.31
CA ALA A 75 14.14 8.28 -40.46
C ALA A 75 12.66 8.12 -40.79
N ILE A 76 11.88 9.14 -40.44
CA ILE A 76 10.50 9.33 -40.88
C ILE A 76 10.38 10.77 -41.37
N ARG A 77 9.82 10.96 -42.57
CA ARG A 77 9.61 12.29 -43.16
C ARG A 77 8.17 12.44 -43.60
N LEU A 78 7.58 13.60 -43.33
CA LEU A 78 6.29 14.01 -43.89
C LEU A 78 6.52 15.03 -44.99
N LEU A 79 6.12 14.68 -46.21
CA LEU A 79 6.25 15.53 -47.40
C LEU A 79 4.90 16.09 -47.80
N ARG A 80 4.91 17.29 -48.36
CA ARG A 80 3.77 17.92 -49.02
C ARG A 80 4.21 18.44 -50.37
N ASP A 81 3.59 17.95 -51.44
CA ASP A 81 3.93 18.31 -52.82
C ASP A 81 5.44 18.17 -53.12
N GLY A 82 6.05 17.13 -52.56
CA GLY A 82 7.48 16.83 -52.68
C GLY A 82 8.42 17.59 -51.74
N ALA A 83 7.92 18.53 -50.92
CA ALA A 83 8.73 19.27 -49.95
C ALA A 83 8.61 18.65 -48.54
N VAL A 84 9.73 18.42 -47.86
CA VAL A 84 9.75 17.92 -46.47
C VAL A 84 9.21 19.00 -45.52
N THR A 85 8.08 18.71 -44.88
CA THR A 85 7.42 19.59 -43.90
C THR A 85 7.72 19.20 -42.45
N TRP A 86 8.10 17.95 -42.22
CA TRP A 86 8.57 17.44 -40.94
C TRP A 86 9.52 16.27 -41.14
N GLU A 87 10.52 16.15 -40.27
CA GLU A 87 11.51 15.07 -40.30
C GLU A 87 11.90 14.66 -38.88
N TRP A 88 11.92 13.36 -38.65
CA TRP A 88 12.61 12.73 -37.54
C TRP A 88 13.72 11.82 -38.08
N VAL A 89 14.91 11.91 -37.47
CA VAL A 89 16.07 11.06 -37.80
C VAL A 89 16.69 10.55 -36.52
N VAL A 90 16.79 9.22 -36.37
CA VAL A 90 17.25 8.57 -35.14
C VAL A 90 18.65 9.01 -34.76
N ALA A 91 19.57 9.17 -35.72
CA ALA A 91 20.95 9.59 -35.45
C ALA A 91 21.07 11.03 -34.90
N ARG A 92 20.07 11.89 -35.13
CA ARG A 92 20.07 13.30 -34.67
C ARG A 92 19.26 13.51 -33.40
N GLN A 93 18.11 12.84 -33.31
CA GLN A 93 17.09 13.11 -32.28
C GLN A 93 16.92 11.94 -31.30
N GLY A 94 17.34 10.74 -31.72
CA GLY A 94 17.13 9.52 -30.97
C GLY A 94 15.66 9.15 -30.77
N TRP A 95 15.42 8.21 -29.87
CA TRP A 95 14.08 7.70 -29.54
C TRP A 95 13.28 8.59 -28.57
N ARG A 96 13.91 9.63 -27.98
CA ARG A 96 13.26 10.52 -27.00
C ARG A 96 11.98 11.18 -27.51
N ALA A 97 11.88 11.46 -28.81
CA ALA A 97 10.67 12.04 -29.41
C ALA A 97 9.45 11.12 -29.28
N PHE A 98 9.65 9.82 -29.06
CA PHE A 98 8.63 8.79 -28.93
C PHE A 98 8.33 8.39 -27.49
N ASP A 99 9.02 8.97 -26.48
CA ASP A 99 8.83 8.59 -25.07
C ASP A 99 7.41 8.81 -24.57
N ALA A 100 6.72 9.82 -25.11
CA ALA A 100 5.33 10.14 -24.79
C ALA A 100 4.30 9.50 -25.75
N CYS A 101 4.75 8.75 -26.77
CA CYS A 101 3.88 8.15 -27.77
C CYS A 101 3.31 6.82 -27.32
N SER A 102 2.04 6.56 -27.62
CA SER A 102 1.41 5.25 -27.39
C SER A 102 2.03 4.20 -28.29
N ARG A 103 2.18 2.96 -27.79
CA ARG A 103 2.70 1.82 -28.55
C ARG A 103 2.20 0.49 -28.01
N HIS A 104 2.16 -0.52 -28.87
CA HIS A 104 1.77 -1.89 -28.54
C HIS A 104 2.72 -2.87 -29.23
N GLN A 105 3.24 -3.86 -28.51
CA GLN A 105 4.17 -4.87 -29.03
C GLN A 105 5.40 -4.28 -29.78
N VAL A 106 5.74 -3.03 -29.49
CA VAL A 106 6.93 -2.33 -29.98
C VAL A 106 7.77 -1.88 -28.80
N LEU A 107 9.03 -2.28 -28.76
CA LEU A 107 10.01 -1.79 -27.80
C LEU A 107 11.03 -0.88 -28.49
N LEU A 108 11.25 0.28 -27.88
CA LEU A 108 12.30 1.22 -28.28
C LEU A 108 13.57 0.94 -27.47
N PRO A 109 14.75 0.93 -28.10
CA PRO A 109 16.02 0.70 -27.43
C PRO A 109 16.50 1.94 -26.68
N LEU A 110 17.53 1.76 -25.84
CA LEU A 110 18.31 2.88 -25.32
C LEU A 110 19.16 3.45 -26.47
N ASP A 111 19.04 4.75 -26.69
CA ASP A 111 19.58 5.47 -27.86
C ASP A 111 21.07 5.21 -28.13
N PRO A 112 21.48 5.02 -29.41
CA PRO A 112 20.70 4.64 -30.61
C PRO A 112 20.74 3.11 -30.88
N GLY A 113 19.66 2.56 -31.47
CA GLY A 113 19.58 1.15 -31.87
C GLY A 113 18.29 0.77 -32.61
N PRO A 114 18.14 -0.50 -33.05
CA PRO A 114 16.94 -0.99 -33.74
C PRO A 114 15.77 -1.16 -32.77
N LEU A 115 14.55 -0.84 -33.23
CA LEU A 115 13.32 -1.15 -32.51
C LEU A 115 13.02 -2.65 -32.62
N LEU A 116 12.29 -3.18 -31.64
CA LEU A 116 11.83 -4.57 -31.65
C LEU A 116 10.32 -4.63 -31.83
N SER A 117 9.89 -5.28 -32.91
CA SER A 117 8.53 -5.78 -33.10
C SER A 117 8.38 -7.13 -32.38
N CYS A 118 7.36 -7.27 -31.51
CA CYS A 118 7.28 -8.36 -30.54
C CYS A 118 6.11 -9.34 -30.77
N GLY A 119 5.23 -9.10 -31.74
CA GLY A 119 4.07 -9.93 -32.01
C GLY A 119 3.46 -9.66 -33.39
N ASP A 120 2.15 -9.93 -33.52
CA ASP A 120 1.46 -10.00 -34.81
C ASP A 120 0.68 -8.71 -35.15
N ASP A 121 0.60 -7.74 -34.22
CA ASP A 121 0.04 -6.39 -34.44
C ASP A 121 0.90 -5.30 -33.75
N PRO A 122 2.19 -5.17 -34.13
CA PRO A 122 3.09 -4.20 -33.52
C PRO A 122 2.79 -2.79 -34.03
N TRP A 123 2.73 -1.81 -33.14
CA TRP A 123 2.55 -0.43 -33.57
C TRP A 123 3.09 0.64 -32.63
N ILE A 124 3.37 1.79 -33.23
CA ILE A 124 3.79 3.00 -32.54
C ILE A 124 3.11 4.23 -33.12
N GLU A 125 2.63 5.11 -32.26
CA GLU A 125 2.09 6.42 -32.62
C GLU A 125 3.24 7.36 -33.04
N LEU A 126 3.05 8.11 -34.13
CA LEU A 126 4.08 9.02 -34.63
C LEU A 126 3.99 10.38 -33.91
N PRO A 127 5.12 10.98 -33.47
CA PRO A 127 5.16 12.26 -32.76
C PRO A 127 4.98 13.46 -33.72
N LEU A 128 3.92 13.42 -34.51
CA LEU A 128 3.59 14.40 -35.53
C LEU A 128 2.54 15.39 -34.99
N PRO A 129 2.77 16.71 -35.06
CA PRO A 129 1.73 17.69 -34.77
C PRO A 129 0.55 17.56 -35.75
N ALA A 130 -0.67 17.43 -35.22
CA ALA A 130 -1.90 17.29 -36.00
C ALA A 130 -2.10 18.41 -37.04
N SER A 131 -1.58 19.62 -36.76
CA SER A 131 -1.65 20.77 -37.67
C SER A 131 -0.96 20.53 -39.02
N LEU A 132 0.01 19.63 -39.08
CA LEU A 132 0.75 19.31 -40.32
C LEU A 132 0.00 18.33 -41.24
N LEU A 133 -0.97 17.60 -40.69
CA LEU A 133 -1.79 16.62 -41.41
C LEU A 133 -3.07 17.23 -42.02
N GLY A 134 -3.42 18.47 -41.64
CA GLY A 134 -4.55 19.21 -42.21
C GLY A 134 -4.25 19.85 -43.57
N GLY A 135 -5.29 20.09 -44.37
CA GLY A 135 -5.20 20.83 -45.65
C GLY A 135 -5.31 19.96 -46.92
N PRO A 136 -5.31 20.58 -48.12
CA PRO A 136 -5.57 19.90 -49.39
C PRO A 136 -4.44 18.92 -49.79
N ALA A 137 -4.81 18.03 -50.72
CA ALA A 137 -4.10 16.79 -51.12
C ALA A 137 -2.63 16.99 -51.52
N GLY A 138 -1.83 15.91 -51.40
CA GLY A 138 -0.40 15.87 -51.73
C GLY A 138 0.52 15.45 -50.59
N LEU A 139 -0.02 14.80 -49.54
CA LEU A 139 0.76 14.35 -48.37
C LEU A 139 1.35 12.95 -48.59
N GLU A 140 2.63 12.80 -48.26
CA GLU A 140 3.34 11.52 -48.30
C GLU A 140 4.15 11.32 -47.02
N LEU A 141 4.07 10.13 -46.43
CA LEU A 141 4.96 9.70 -45.34
C LEU A 141 6.05 8.82 -45.93
N GLN A 142 7.30 9.22 -45.78
CA GLN A 142 8.46 8.39 -46.11
C GLN A 142 9.03 7.79 -44.83
N VAL A 143 9.34 6.51 -44.86
CA VAL A 143 9.88 5.75 -43.73
C VAL A 143 11.13 5.00 -44.21
N ASP A 144 12.29 5.41 -43.68
CA ASP A 144 13.58 4.80 -43.98
C ASP A 144 13.86 3.73 -42.92
N LEU A 145 13.83 2.46 -43.29
CA LEU A 145 14.00 1.36 -42.35
C LEU A 145 14.79 0.18 -42.95
N ALA A 146 15.42 -0.64 -42.12
CA ALA A 146 16.02 -1.90 -42.53
C ALA A 146 15.54 -3.05 -41.65
N TRP A 147 15.23 -4.19 -42.25
CA TRP A 147 15.02 -5.42 -41.47
C TRP A 147 16.39 -5.98 -41.05
N THR A 148 16.60 -6.13 -39.74
CA THR A 148 17.88 -6.63 -39.17
C THR A 148 17.72 -7.99 -38.49
N GLY A 149 16.56 -8.63 -38.66
CA GLY A 149 16.13 -9.82 -37.93
C GLY A 149 17.11 -11.00 -37.95
N ASP A 150 18.02 -11.11 -38.92
CA ASP A 150 19.00 -12.22 -38.98
C ASP A 150 20.29 -12.00 -38.19
N ALA A 151 20.52 -10.83 -37.60
CA ALA A 151 21.73 -10.55 -36.82
C ALA A 151 21.71 -11.16 -35.40
N VAL A 152 20.54 -11.55 -34.88
CA VAL A 152 20.39 -12.20 -33.57
C VAL A 152 20.05 -13.68 -33.77
N PRO A 153 20.85 -14.63 -33.26
CA PRO A 153 20.54 -16.06 -33.35
C PRO A 153 19.15 -16.38 -32.76
N GLU A 154 18.42 -17.33 -33.35
CA GLU A 154 17.09 -17.81 -32.93
C GLU A 154 16.91 -17.93 -31.39
N PRO A 155 17.84 -18.54 -30.63
CA PRO A 155 17.72 -18.63 -29.17
C PRO A 155 17.63 -17.26 -28.47
N GLY A 156 18.33 -16.24 -28.98
CA GLY A 156 18.29 -14.89 -28.45
C GLY A 156 16.98 -14.15 -28.77
N ARG A 157 16.41 -14.40 -29.96
CA ARG A 157 15.09 -13.87 -30.35
C ARG A 157 13.98 -14.45 -29.47
N MET A 158 13.96 -15.77 -29.26
CA MET A 158 12.97 -16.42 -28.41
C MET A 158 13.04 -15.94 -26.95
N ALA A 159 14.25 -15.80 -26.41
CA ALA A 159 14.46 -15.31 -25.04
C ALA A 159 13.97 -13.87 -24.85
N LEU A 160 14.25 -12.99 -25.82
CA LEU A 160 13.80 -11.60 -25.76
C LEU A 160 12.28 -11.49 -25.88
N GLN A 161 11.65 -12.22 -26.81
CA GLN A 161 10.19 -12.29 -26.93
C GLN A 161 9.52 -12.82 -25.65
N ALA A 162 10.09 -13.84 -25.01
CA ALA A 162 9.58 -14.34 -23.74
C ALA A 162 9.64 -13.27 -22.64
N LEU A 163 10.74 -12.50 -22.57
CA LEU A 163 10.87 -11.40 -21.63
C LEU A 163 9.87 -10.27 -21.91
N VAL A 164 9.66 -9.88 -23.17
CA VAL A 164 8.64 -8.87 -23.52
C VAL A 164 7.26 -9.31 -23.09
N ARG A 165 6.86 -10.55 -23.42
CA ARG A 165 5.56 -11.11 -23.01
C ARG A 165 5.39 -11.10 -21.50
N GLN A 166 6.44 -11.44 -20.74
CA GLN A 166 6.42 -11.36 -19.28
C GLN A 166 6.22 -9.92 -18.77
N LEU A 167 6.90 -8.94 -19.38
CA LEU A 167 6.75 -7.53 -19.01
C LEU A 167 5.36 -6.98 -19.35
N GLU A 168 4.79 -7.34 -20.50
CA GLU A 168 3.43 -6.94 -20.90
C GLU A 168 2.36 -7.58 -19.99
N GLN A 169 2.48 -8.87 -19.71
CA GLN A 169 1.62 -9.56 -18.74
C GLN A 169 1.70 -8.90 -17.37
N HIS A 170 2.92 -8.56 -16.91
CA HIS A 170 3.09 -7.87 -15.64
C HIS A 170 2.42 -6.48 -15.63
N ARG A 171 2.52 -5.70 -16.73
CA ARG A 171 1.83 -4.41 -16.86
C ARG A 171 0.31 -4.53 -16.86
N LEU A 172 -0.25 -5.52 -17.55
CA LEU A 172 -1.68 -5.78 -17.56
C LEU A 172 -2.19 -6.11 -16.16
N LEU A 173 -1.50 -7.03 -15.47
CA LEU A 173 -1.82 -7.38 -14.08
C LEU A 173 -1.73 -6.18 -13.14
N GLN A 174 -0.71 -5.31 -13.31
CA GLN A 174 -0.61 -4.08 -12.54
C GLN A 174 -1.75 -3.10 -12.82
N ALA A 175 -2.19 -2.97 -14.07
CA ALA A 175 -3.30 -2.10 -14.45
C ALA A 175 -4.64 -2.60 -13.87
N GLU A 176 -4.89 -3.91 -13.94
CA GLU A 176 -6.05 -4.55 -13.32
C GLU A 176 -6.05 -4.38 -11.80
N ALA A 177 -4.91 -4.64 -11.14
CA ALA A 177 -4.77 -4.42 -9.70
C ALA A 177 -5.03 -2.95 -9.31
N ALA A 178 -4.52 -1.99 -10.09
CA ALA A 178 -4.78 -0.56 -9.86
C ALA A 178 -6.27 -0.20 -10.05
N GLN A 179 -6.95 -0.80 -11.02
CA GLN A 179 -8.39 -0.60 -11.23
C GLN A 179 -9.21 -1.16 -10.05
N THR A 180 -8.94 -2.41 -9.65
CA THR A 180 -9.59 -3.04 -8.50
C THR A 180 -9.36 -2.22 -7.23
N ARG A 181 -8.13 -1.74 -7.00
CA ARG A 181 -7.81 -0.88 -5.86
C ARG A 181 -8.59 0.44 -5.88
N ARG A 182 -8.76 1.08 -7.04
CA ARG A 182 -9.59 2.29 -7.18
C ARG A 182 -11.06 2.02 -6.86
N MET A 183 -11.61 0.91 -7.35
CA MET A 183 -12.99 0.50 -7.05
C MET A 183 -13.19 0.24 -5.56
N TYR A 184 -12.23 -0.45 -4.93
CA TYR A 184 -12.26 -0.69 -3.49
C TYR A 184 -12.23 0.62 -2.70
N LEU A 185 -11.33 1.56 -3.05
CA LEU A 185 -11.26 2.86 -2.41
C LEU A 185 -12.55 3.68 -2.57
N HIS A 186 -13.18 3.63 -3.74
CA HIS A 186 -14.47 4.29 -3.95
C HIS A 186 -15.56 3.69 -3.05
N SER A 187 -15.65 2.36 -3.01
CA SER A 187 -16.58 1.64 -2.12
C SER A 187 -16.36 2.00 -0.64
N ARG A 188 -15.09 2.11 -0.22
CA ARG A 188 -14.70 2.53 1.13
C ARG A 188 -15.17 3.94 1.47
N MET A 189 -15.02 4.90 0.56
CA MET A 189 -15.50 6.26 0.77
C MET A 189 -17.03 6.32 0.90
N GLU A 190 -17.75 5.54 0.10
CA GLU A 190 -19.21 5.46 0.15
C GLU A 190 -19.69 4.83 1.47
N ALA A 191 -19.08 3.72 1.89
CA ALA A 191 -19.39 3.06 3.16
C ALA A 191 -19.21 4.00 4.36
N ARG A 192 -18.19 4.85 4.32
CA ARG A 192 -17.94 5.86 5.36
C ARG A 192 -18.97 6.97 5.38
N ARG A 193 -19.42 7.45 4.20
CA ARG A 193 -20.53 8.41 4.13
C ARG A 193 -21.78 7.85 4.80
N LEU A 194 -22.12 6.60 4.49
CA LEU A 194 -23.27 5.91 5.06
C LEU A 194 -23.12 5.67 6.57
N ALA A 195 -21.92 5.30 7.04
CA ALA A 195 -21.63 5.15 8.47
C ALA A 195 -21.89 6.46 9.25
N ARG A 196 -21.42 7.59 8.71
CA ARG A 196 -21.64 8.93 9.30
C ARG A 196 -23.12 9.32 9.33
N GLU A 197 -23.84 9.06 8.25
CA GLU A 197 -25.28 9.31 8.16
C GLU A 197 -26.05 8.47 9.19
N ARG A 198 -25.74 7.16 9.29
CA ARG A 198 -26.30 6.25 10.30
C ARG A 198 -25.99 6.74 11.72
N ALA A 199 -24.74 7.11 12.01
CA ALA A 199 -24.33 7.60 13.33
C ALA A 199 -25.00 8.94 13.69
N ALA A 200 -25.20 9.83 12.72
CA ALA A 200 -25.94 11.08 12.93
C ALA A 200 -27.42 10.83 13.25
N LEU A 201 -28.05 9.87 12.56
CA LEU A 201 -29.43 9.47 12.84
C LEU A 201 -29.55 8.80 14.22
N GLN A 202 -28.65 7.88 14.55
CA GLN A 202 -28.64 7.20 15.85
C GLN A 202 -28.53 8.19 17.00
N ARG A 203 -27.62 9.17 16.90
CA ARG A 203 -27.49 10.23 17.92
C ARG A 203 -28.77 11.05 18.11
N ARG A 204 -29.55 11.26 17.05
CA ARG A 204 -30.85 11.94 17.16
C ARG A 204 -31.89 11.06 17.86
N LEU A 205 -31.89 9.75 17.58
CA LEU A 205 -32.75 8.79 18.26
C LEU A 205 -32.40 8.69 19.75
N ASP A 206 -31.13 8.53 20.09
CA ASP A 206 -30.66 8.45 21.49
C ASP A 206 -31.04 9.71 22.30
N ALA A 207 -30.98 10.89 21.65
CA ALA A 207 -31.40 12.15 22.27
C ALA A 207 -32.90 12.22 22.56
N ILE A 208 -33.72 11.50 21.78
CA ILE A 208 -35.18 11.38 22.01
C ILE A 208 -35.46 10.37 23.13
N ASP A 209 -34.79 9.22 23.08
CA ASP A 209 -35.05 8.11 24.01
C ASP A 209 -34.45 8.32 25.41
N GLY A 210 -33.57 9.32 25.57
CA GLY A 210 -33.08 9.79 26.88
C GLY A 210 -32.21 8.77 27.64
N ALA A 211 -31.77 7.69 26.99
CA ALA A 211 -31.11 6.58 27.66
C ALA A 211 -29.58 6.62 27.48
N ALA A 212 -28.87 7.10 28.50
CA ALA A 212 -27.51 6.63 28.75
C ALA A 212 -27.61 5.30 29.52
N ALA A 213 -27.85 4.21 28.79
CA ALA A 213 -27.78 2.88 29.40
C ALA A 213 -26.32 2.62 29.84
N ARG A 214 -26.13 2.13 31.07
CA ARG A 214 -24.83 1.57 31.48
C ARG A 214 -24.51 0.42 30.53
N VAL A 215 -23.41 0.54 29.79
CA VAL A 215 -22.99 -0.53 28.88
C VAL A 215 -22.20 -1.56 29.68
N GLN A 216 -22.60 -2.81 29.52
CA GLN A 216 -21.90 -3.95 30.08
C GLN A 216 -21.07 -4.61 28.98
N PRO A 217 -19.92 -5.19 29.34
CA PRO A 217 -19.11 -5.96 28.41
C PRO A 217 -19.85 -7.21 27.93
N LEU A 218 -19.56 -7.63 26.70
CA LEU A 218 -20.12 -8.87 26.14
C LEU A 218 -19.59 -10.13 26.86
N ALA A 219 -18.38 -10.05 27.42
CA ALA A 219 -17.77 -11.09 28.23
C ALA A 219 -16.92 -10.45 29.34
N ASP A 220 -16.75 -11.16 30.46
CA ASP A 220 -15.95 -10.67 31.58
C ASP A 220 -14.44 -10.74 31.35
N THR A 221 -14.01 -11.49 30.33
CA THR A 221 -12.61 -11.75 30.01
C THR A 221 -12.08 -10.77 28.96
N VAL A 222 -10.86 -10.26 29.17
CA VAL A 222 -10.12 -9.46 28.19
C VAL A 222 -8.99 -10.29 27.57
N ASP A 223 -8.85 -10.26 26.25
CA ASP A 223 -7.73 -10.88 25.55
C ASP A 223 -6.61 -9.85 25.32
N VAL A 224 -5.43 -10.07 25.91
CA VAL A 224 -4.22 -9.31 25.60
C VAL A 224 -3.54 -9.99 24.40
N VAL A 225 -3.62 -9.37 23.23
CA VAL A 225 -3.07 -9.89 21.97
C VAL A 225 -1.68 -9.31 21.75
N VAL A 226 -0.67 -10.18 21.70
CA VAL A 226 0.73 -9.83 21.48
C VAL A 226 1.23 -10.50 20.19
N PRO A 227 1.32 -9.77 19.06
CA PRO A 227 2.00 -10.26 17.86
C PRO A 227 3.51 -10.27 18.07
N VAL A 228 4.17 -11.36 17.68
CA VAL A 228 5.61 -11.60 17.92
C VAL A 228 6.26 -12.07 16.63
N TYR A 229 7.43 -11.52 16.29
CA TYR A 229 8.21 -11.95 15.11
C TYR A 229 9.72 -12.08 15.39
N LEU A 230 10.31 -11.16 16.16
CA LEU A 230 11.74 -11.15 16.50
C LEU A 230 11.95 -10.68 17.93
N ASP A 231 13.20 -10.76 18.39
CA ASP A 231 13.66 -10.25 19.69
C ASP A 231 13.04 -10.99 20.88
N LEU A 232 13.63 -12.14 21.19
CA LEU A 232 13.32 -12.90 22.39
C LEU A 232 13.41 -12.07 23.68
N GLY A 233 14.40 -11.17 23.78
CA GLY A 233 14.65 -10.43 25.02
C GLY A 233 13.55 -9.41 25.32
N GLU A 234 13.15 -8.61 24.33
CA GLU A 234 12.01 -7.69 24.47
C GLU A 234 10.70 -8.48 24.66
N THR A 235 10.49 -9.55 23.89
CA THR A 235 9.27 -10.37 24.02
C THR A 235 9.14 -10.98 25.41
N GLN A 236 10.23 -11.49 26.00
CA GLN A 236 10.25 -12.00 27.36
C GLN A 236 9.84 -10.92 28.36
N ARG A 237 10.44 -9.73 28.29
CA ARG A 237 10.09 -8.61 29.19
C ARG A 237 8.61 -8.23 29.08
N CYS A 238 8.09 -8.13 27.87
CA CYS A 238 6.68 -7.83 27.64
C CYS A 238 5.78 -8.88 28.29
N VAL A 239 5.94 -10.14 27.92
CA VAL A 239 5.11 -11.23 28.39
C VAL A 239 5.21 -11.42 29.91
N GLU A 240 6.42 -11.39 30.47
CA GLU A 240 6.63 -11.51 31.92
C GLU A 240 5.96 -10.35 32.66
N SER A 241 6.02 -9.13 32.13
CA SER A 241 5.34 -7.97 32.73
C SER A 241 3.81 -8.11 32.74
N VAL A 242 3.22 -8.64 31.65
CA VAL A 242 1.77 -8.95 31.58
C VAL A 242 1.41 -10.01 32.60
N LEU A 243 2.18 -11.10 32.69
CA LEU A 243 1.91 -12.22 33.60
C LEU A 243 2.02 -11.84 35.07
N ALA A 244 2.92 -10.90 35.40
CA ALA A 244 3.16 -10.39 36.75
C ALA A 244 2.20 -9.27 37.17
N ALA A 245 1.54 -8.58 36.23
CA ALA A 245 0.64 -7.48 36.52
C ALA A 245 -0.62 -7.93 37.30
N ALA A 246 -0.98 -7.17 38.33
CA ALA A 246 -2.04 -7.49 39.27
C ALA A 246 -3.39 -6.91 38.81
N ASN A 247 -4.10 -7.65 37.97
CA ASN A 247 -5.44 -7.28 37.48
C ASN A 247 -6.54 -8.12 38.14
N ARG A 248 -7.71 -7.52 38.36
CA ARG A 248 -8.89 -8.14 38.95
C ARG A 248 -9.79 -8.76 37.90
N CYS A 249 -9.93 -8.13 36.73
CA CYS A 249 -10.70 -8.72 35.65
C CYS A 249 -10.07 -10.03 35.18
N ALA A 250 -10.89 -10.98 34.72
CA ALA A 250 -10.38 -12.14 34.02
C ALA A 250 -9.68 -11.70 32.72
N TRP A 251 -8.54 -12.29 32.42
CA TRP A 251 -7.81 -12.01 31.19
C TRP A 251 -7.06 -13.24 30.69
N ARG A 252 -6.74 -13.22 29.38
CA ARG A 252 -5.90 -14.22 28.71
C ARG A 252 -4.82 -13.52 27.92
N LEU A 253 -3.65 -14.14 27.80
CA LEU A 253 -2.56 -13.67 26.96
C LEU A 253 -2.56 -14.48 25.66
N VAL A 254 -2.98 -13.85 24.57
CA VAL A 254 -3.02 -14.44 23.23
C VAL A 254 -1.75 -14.02 22.48
N ILE A 255 -0.77 -14.90 22.40
CA ILE A 255 0.49 -14.64 21.70
C ILE A 255 0.38 -15.16 20.28
N VAL A 256 0.66 -14.31 19.29
CA VAL A 256 0.67 -14.68 17.87
C VAL A 256 2.11 -14.69 17.36
N ASN A 257 2.72 -15.88 17.29
CA ASN A 257 4.02 -16.06 16.64
C ASN A 257 3.85 -15.97 15.12
N ASP A 258 4.24 -14.84 14.52
CA ASP A 258 4.07 -14.52 13.10
C ASP A 258 5.17 -15.13 12.23
N ALA A 259 5.37 -16.45 12.38
CA ALA A 259 6.42 -17.22 11.71
C ALA A 259 7.83 -16.66 11.99
N SER A 260 8.15 -16.42 13.27
CA SER A 260 9.48 -15.98 13.68
C SER A 260 10.59 -16.89 13.13
N PRO A 261 11.68 -16.33 12.58
CA PRO A 261 12.84 -17.11 12.17
C PRO A 261 13.73 -17.53 13.34
N GLU A 262 13.46 -17.10 14.58
CA GLU A 262 14.29 -17.38 15.77
C GLU A 262 13.81 -18.66 16.48
N PRO A 263 14.54 -19.80 16.42
CA PRO A 263 14.08 -21.04 17.02
C PRO A 263 13.98 -20.96 18.55
N ALA A 264 14.84 -20.16 19.19
CA ALA A 264 14.81 -19.94 20.63
C ALA A 264 13.52 -19.22 21.07
N LEU A 265 13.06 -18.24 20.28
CA LEU A 265 11.80 -17.53 20.53
C LEU A 265 10.61 -18.47 20.41
N ALA A 266 10.52 -19.21 19.29
CA ALA A 266 9.44 -20.17 19.10
C ALA A 266 9.44 -21.28 20.17
N GLY A 267 10.61 -21.77 20.57
CA GLY A 267 10.76 -22.78 21.63
C GLY A 267 10.24 -22.27 22.98
N TRP A 268 10.71 -21.10 23.41
CA TRP A 268 10.30 -20.48 24.66
C TRP A 268 8.78 -20.19 24.70
N LEU A 269 8.19 -19.71 23.60
CA LEU A 269 6.75 -19.48 23.52
C LEU A 269 5.92 -20.76 23.72
N ARG A 270 6.35 -21.89 23.16
CA ARG A 270 5.66 -23.18 23.32
C ARG A 270 5.79 -23.71 24.75
N GLU A 271 6.96 -23.58 25.36
CA GLU A 271 7.17 -23.94 26.76
C GLU A 271 6.29 -23.12 27.71
N LEU A 272 6.19 -21.81 27.45
CA LEU A 272 5.33 -20.91 28.21
C LEU A 272 3.85 -21.30 28.08
N ALA A 273 3.37 -21.51 26.85
CA ALA A 273 1.98 -21.91 26.61
C ALA A 273 1.63 -23.27 27.24
N GLY A 274 2.61 -24.17 27.38
CA GLY A 274 2.45 -25.45 28.07
C GLY A 274 2.45 -25.35 29.60
N SER A 275 2.95 -24.24 30.18
CA SER A 275 3.16 -24.08 31.62
C SER A 275 2.21 -23.08 32.30
N ASP A 276 1.66 -22.10 31.57
CA ASP A 276 0.68 -21.14 32.10
C ASP A 276 -0.65 -21.23 31.35
N ALA A 277 -1.71 -21.63 32.06
CA ALA A 277 -3.04 -21.82 31.50
C ALA A 277 -3.71 -20.52 30.99
N ARG A 278 -3.17 -19.35 31.34
CA ARG A 278 -3.64 -18.05 30.82
C ARG A 278 -3.15 -17.77 29.40
N VAL A 279 -2.14 -18.51 28.93
CA VAL A 279 -1.47 -18.25 27.65
C VAL A 279 -2.08 -19.10 26.54
N VAL A 280 -2.47 -18.44 25.45
CA VAL A 280 -2.92 -19.05 24.21
C VAL A 280 -1.90 -18.70 23.13
N LEU A 281 -1.19 -19.71 22.62
CA LEU A 281 -0.23 -19.52 21.53
C LEU A 281 -0.86 -19.85 20.18
N LEU A 282 -0.77 -18.89 19.26
CA LEU A 282 -1.16 -19.04 17.86
C LEU A 282 0.09 -18.92 16.98
N GLU A 283 0.42 -19.96 16.21
CA GLU A 283 1.59 -19.95 15.31
C GLU A 283 1.15 -19.81 13.84
N ASN A 284 1.71 -18.83 13.14
CA ASN A 284 1.48 -18.65 11.71
C ASN A 284 2.47 -19.50 10.91
N LEU A 285 2.04 -19.97 9.73
CA LEU A 285 2.90 -20.72 8.82
C LEU A 285 3.83 -19.80 8.00
N GLU A 286 3.43 -18.55 7.81
CA GLU A 286 4.17 -17.51 7.11
C GLU A 286 4.02 -16.17 7.83
N ASN A 287 4.92 -15.22 7.55
CA ASN A 287 4.84 -13.88 8.13
C ASN A 287 3.72 -13.08 7.43
N LEU A 288 2.61 -12.90 8.16
CA LEU A 288 1.43 -12.14 7.75
C LEU A 288 1.61 -10.63 7.96
N GLY A 289 2.62 -10.22 8.72
CA GLY A 289 2.81 -8.83 9.14
C GLY A 289 1.94 -8.48 10.35
N TYR A 290 2.18 -7.29 10.90
CA TYR A 290 1.58 -6.86 12.17
C TYR A 290 0.05 -6.96 12.14
N GLY A 291 -0.61 -6.32 11.18
CA GLY A 291 -2.07 -6.30 11.15
C GLY A 291 -2.69 -7.68 10.88
N GLY A 292 -2.03 -8.55 10.09
CA GLY A 292 -2.47 -9.93 9.87
C GLY A 292 -2.38 -10.78 11.15
N ALA A 293 -1.26 -10.67 11.89
CA ALA A 293 -1.08 -11.33 13.17
C ALA A 293 -2.08 -10.83 14.23
N VAL A 294 -2.30 -9.51 14.29
CA VAL A 294 -3.30 -8.90 15.18
C VAL A 294 -4.70 -9.40 14.87
N ASN A 295 -5.14 -9.37 13.60
CA ASN A 295 -6.46 -9.85 13.21
C ASN A 295 -6.66 -11.32 13.60
N ARG A 296 -5.63 -12.16 13.46
CA ARG A 296 -5.68 -13.55 13.92
C ARG A 296 -5.84 -13.65 15.44
N GLY A 297 -5.11 -12.83 16.19
CA GLY A 297 -5.23 -12.75 17.65
C GLY A 297 -6.61 -12.29 18.12
N ILE A 298 -7.17 -11.24 17.48
CA ILE A 298 -8.54 -10.77 17.74
C ILE A 298 -9.57 -11.89 17.51
N GLY A 299 -9.32 -12.77 16.54
CA GLY A 299 -10.15 -13.92 16.22
C GLY A 299 -10.10 -15.09 17.22
N ALA A 300 -9.24 -15.03 18.24
CA ALA A 300 -9.19 -16.06 19.30
C ALA A 300 -10.44 -16.06 20.21
N SER A 301 -11.27 -15.02 20.14
CA SER A 301 -12.57 -14.94 20.78
C SER A 301 -13.52 -14.06 19.97
N GLU A 302 -14.78 -14.45 19.90
CA GLU A 302 -15.83 -13.62 19.30
C GLU A 302 -16.49 -12.66 20.31
N ALA A 303 -16.20 -12.82 21.61
CA ALA A 303 -16.92 -12.12 22.70
C ALA A 303 -16.02 -11.25 23.59
N ASN A 304 -14.73 -11.58 23.73
CA ASN A 304 -13.83 -10.86 24.63
C ASN A 304 -13.41 -9.52 24.04
N ASP A 305 -13.38 -8.48 24.86
CA ASP A 305 -12.67 -7.25 24.52
C ASP A 305 -11.17 -7.54 24.34
N VAL A 306 -10.48 -6.70 23.58
CA VAL A 306 -9.10 -6.95 23.19
C VAL A 306 -8.19 -5.82 23.63
N ILE A 307 -7.02 -6.13 24.15
CA ILE A 307 -5.91 -5.19 24.23
C ILE A 307 -4.89 -5.61 23.18
N LEU A 308 -4.62 -4.75 22.21
CA LEU A 308 -3.50 -4.91 21.29
C LEU A 308 -2.25 -4.37 21.98
N LEU A 309 -1.22 -5.21 22.12
CA LEU A 309 -0.01 -4.86 22.86
C LEU A 309 1.22 -5.29 22.05
N ASN A 310 2.12 -4.35 21.75
CA ASN A 310 3.36 -4.67 21.06
C ASN A 310 4.29 -5.53 21.94
N SER A 311 5.11 -6.37 21.30
CA SER A 311 6.04 -7.28 21.99
C SER A 311 7.24 -6.59 22.65
N ASP A 312 7.43 -5.28 22.44
CA ASP A 312 8.49 -4.44 23.02
C ASP A 312 7.93 -3.42 24.03
N THR A 313 6.90 -3.83 24.76
CA THR A 313 6.26 -3.04 25.81
C THR A 313 6.50 -3.63 27.19
N GLU A 314 6.35 -2.83 28.23
CA GLU A 314 6.29 -3.32 29.62
C GLU A 314 5.11 -2.67 30.32
N VAL A 315 4.32 -3.48 31.02
CA VAL A 315 3.12 -3.07 31.76
C VAL A 315 3.28 -3.33 33.26
N ALA A 316 2.43 -2.73 34.10
CA ALA A 316 2.49 -2.92 35.55
C ALA A 316 1.13 -2.74 36.23
N ASN A 317 1.08 -3.11 37.52
CA ASN A 317 -0.07 -2.91 38.41
C ASN A 317 -1.40 -3.43 37.79
N ASP A 318 -2.48 -2.66 37.94
CA ASP A 318 -3.86 -2.96 37.50
C ASP A 318 -4.22 -2.31 36.15
N TRP A 319 -3.27 -2.25 35.22
CA TRP A 319 -3.42 -1.54 33.95
C TRP A 319 -4.61 -1.99 33.08
N ILE A 320 -4.93 -3.30 33.05
CA ILE A 320 -6.10 -3.83 32.30
C ILE A 320 -7.39 -3.32 32.92
N ASP A 321 -7.47 -3.33 34.27
CA ASP A 321 -8.66 -2.88 34.98
C ASP A 321 -8.94 -1.40 34.70
N ARG A 322 -7.91 -0.54 34.73
CA ARG A 322 -8.05 0.90 34.45
C ARG A 322 -8.37 1.17 32.97
N LEU A 323 -7.73 0.49 32.03
CA LEU A 323 -8.08 0.60 30.60
C LEU A 323 -9.54 0.17 30.35
N ARG A 324 -9.97 -0.94 30.95
CA ARG A 324 -11.37 -1.39 30.87
C ARG A 324 -12.32 -0.40 31.51
N ALA A 325 -12.00 0.17 32.67
CA ALA A 325 -12.82 1.18 33.32
C ALA A 325 -13.01 2.42 32.41
N ALA A 326 -11.94 2.88 31.76
CA ALA A 326 -12.01 3.94 30.76
C ALA A 326 -12.87 3.54 29.54
N ALA A 327 -12.75 2.30 29.05
CA ALA A 327 -13.50 1.80 27.89
C ALA A 327 -15.02 1.70 28.14
N TYR A 328 -15.43 1.52 29.39
CA TYR A 328 -16.83 1.49 29.81
C TYR A 328 -17.30 2.77 30.51
N SER A 329 -16.50 3.85 30.43
CA SER A 329 -16.89 5.17 30.97
C SER A 329 -17.99 5.87 30.15
N ASP A 330 -18.14 5.52 28.88
CA ASP A 330 -19.20 5.99 27.98
C ASP A 330 -19.59 4.86 27.01
N ALA A 331 -20.87 4.81 26.64
CA ALA A 331 -21.41 3.80 25.74
C ALA A 331 -20.72 3.77 24.37
N ARG A 332 -20.18 4.91 23.93
CA ARG A 332 -19.60 5.14 22.60
C ARG A 332 -18.08 5.06 22.58
N VAL A 333 -17.41 4.62 23.64
CA VAL A 333 -15.94 4.41 23.56
C VAL A 333 -15.66 3.17 22.72
N PHE A 334 -14.83 3.32 21.70
CA PHE A 334 -14.33 2.22 20.89
C PHE A 334 -13.00 1.72 21.42
N SER A 335 -12.05 2.64 21.62
CA SER A 335 -10.70 2.30 22.04
C SER A 335 -10.16 3.21 23.13
N VAL A 336 -9.17 2.69 23.88
CA VAL A 336 -8.44 3.43 24.91
C VAL A 336 -6.94 3.20 24.78
N THR A 337 -6.17 4.28 24.74
CA THR A 337 -4.70 4.27 24.71
C THR A 337 -4.13 4.84 26.02
N PRO A 338 -3.14 4.18 26.66
CA PRO A 338 -2.46 4.71 27.84
C PRO A 338 -1.36 5.72 27.47
N PHE A 339 -0.81 6.41 28.48
CA PHE A 339 0.46 7.12 28.31
C PHE A 339 1.60 6.13 28.05
N SER A 340 2.65 6.61 27.39
CA SER A 340 3.90 5.89 27.24
C SER A 340 5.08 6.84 27.10
N ASN A 341 6.30 6.34 27.24
CA ASN A 341 7.50 7.09 26.90
C ASN A 341 7.64 7.33 25.38
N ASN A 342 7.03 6.47 24.56
CA ASN A 342 7.10 6.56 23.09
C ASN A 342 5.75 6.18 22.46
N ALA A 343 4.81 7.14 22.42
CA ALA A 343 3.47 6.95 21.86
C ALA A 343 2.90 8.20 21.18
N THR A 344 3.72 8.96 20.45
CA THR A 344 3.27 10.11 19.64
C THR A 344 2.44 11.12 20.47
N ILE A 345 1.15 11.31 20.15
CA ILE A 345 0.22 12.20 20.86
C ILE A 345 -0.06 11.79 22.33
N CYS A 346 0.33 10.57 22.72
CA CYS A 346 0.22 10.05 24.09
C CYS A 346 1.60 9.89 24.78
N SER A 347 2.66 10.52 24.24
CA SER A 347 4.00 10.45 24.84
C SER A 347 4.12 11.28 26.13
N TYR A 348 4.91 10.77 27.08
CA TYR A 348 5.33 11.42 28.31
C TYR A 348 6.87 11.35 28.46
N PRO A 349 7.53 12.41 28.98
CA PRO A 349 6.95 13.71 29.39
C PRO A 349 6.65 14.66 28.23
N ARG A 350 7.29 14.48 27.07
CA ARG A 350 7.09 15.33 25.91
C ARG A 350 6.33 14.58 24.82
N MET A 351 5.25 15.19 24.37
CA MET A 351 4.40 14.67 23.29
C MET A 351 5.21 14.61 21.98
N CYS A 352 4.94 13.60 21.16
CA CYS A 352 5.60 13.37 19.86
C CYS A 352 7.12 13.15 19.92
N GLU A 353 7.63 12.74 21.08
CA GLU A 353 9.04 12.37 21.26
C GLU A 353 9.18 10.91 21.71
N ASP A 354 10.35 10.33 21.39
CA ASP A 354 10.86 9.12 22.00
C ASP A 354 11.59 9.51 23.29
N ASN A 355 10.90 9.36 24.41
CA ASN A 355 11.42 9.77 25.70
C ASN A 355 12.14 8.60 26.39
N ALA A 356 13.30 8.88 26.98
CA ALA A 356 13.91 7.95 27.93
C ALA A 356 13.07 7.88 29.21
N LEU A 357 13.04 6.70 29.84
CA LEU A 357 12.46 6.59 31.18
C LEU A 357 13.27 7.40 32.20
N PRO A 358 12.61 8.06 33.18
CA PRO A 358 13.30 8.72 34.27
C PRO A 358 14.23 7.77 35.02
N ALA A 359 15.51 8.15 35.17
CA ALA A 359 16.51 7.31 35.84
C ALA A 359 16.10 6.97 37.29
N GLY A 360 16.24 5.71 37.66
CA GLY A 360 15.90 5.20 39.00
C GLY A 360 14.42 4.87 39.21
N TRP A 361 13.58 5.03 38.20
CA TRP A 361 12.17 4.64 38.23
C TRP A 361 11.92 3.45 37.32
N ASN A 362 11.14 2.47 37.80
CA ASN A 362 10.63 1.38 36.98
C ASN A 362 9.21 1.71 36.47
N VAL A 363 8.69 0.84 35.61
CA VAL A 363 7.36 1.01 35.00
C VAL A 363 6.23 1.01 36.05
N ALA A 364 6.35 0.19 37.10
CA ALA A 364 5.33 0.10 38.15
C ALA A 364 5.22 1.39 38.97
N ASP A 365 6.35 2.07 39.23
CA ASP A 365 6.35 3.34 39.94
C ASP A 365 5.81 4.49 39.07
N LEU A 366 6.19 4.51 37.79
CA LEU A 366 5.62 5.45 36.81
C LEU A 366 4.11 5.29 36.76
N ASP A 367 3.62 4.08 36.50
CA ASP A 367 2.19 3.81 36.41
C ASP A 367 1.43 4.12 37.71
N ARG A 368 2.02 3.89 38.89
CA ARG A 368 1.43 4.30 40.18
C ARG A 368 1.28 5.82 40.27
N ALA A 369 2.30 6.58 39.87
CA ALA A 369 2.24 8.03 39.87
C ALA A 369 1.16 8.57 38.91
N PHE A 370 0.98 7.94 37.74
CA PHE A 370 -0.12 8.28 36.83
C PHE A 370 -1.49 7.94 37.46
N ALA A 371 -1.62 6.78 38.08
CA ALA A 371 -2.85 6.34 38.73
C ALA A 371 -3.29 7.30 39.86
N GLU A 372 -2.34 7.79 40.66
CA GLU A 372 -2.59 8.74 41.73
C GLU A 372 -2.90 10.15 41.21
N ALA A 373 -2.12 10.62 40.23
CA ALA A 373 -2.20 11.98 39.70
C ALA A 373 -3.44 12.24 38.83
N ASN A 374 -3.96 11.20 38.17
CA ASN A 374 -4.94 11.35 37.10
C ASN A 374 -6.13 10.40 37.20
N ARG A 375 -6.37 9.78 38.36
CA ARG A 375 -7.41 8.76 38.60
C ARG A 375 -8.70 8.94 37.76
N ASN A 376 -9.00 7.94 36.92
CA ASN A 376 -10.17 7.86 36.03
C ASN A 376 -10.28 9.01 35.00
N ALA A 377 -9.27 9.85 34.83
CA ALA A 377 -9.30 10.93 33.86
C ALA A 377 -9.04 10.38 32.46
N VAL A 378 -9.87 10.84 31.52
CA VAL A 378 -9.78 10.47 30.11
C VAL A 378 -9.89 11.71 29.22
N LEU A 379 -9.32 11.64 28.02
CA LEU A 379 -9.47 12.67 26.98
C LEU A 379 -9.83 12.01 25.65
N ASP A 380 -10.65 12.68 24.84
CA ASP A 380 -10.85 12.27 23.44
C ASP A 380 -9.57 12.53 22.64
N ILE A 381 -9.21 11.56 21.80
CA ILE A 381 -8.09 11.63 20.86
C ILE A 381 -8.57 11.34 19.43
N PRO A 382 -7.93 11.95 18.41
CA PRO A 382 -8.34 11.76 17.01
C PRO A 382 -8.13 10.31 16.53
N THR A 383 -7.16 9.60 17.08
CA THR A 383 -6.86 8.18 16.80
C THR A 383 -6.19 7.56 18.02
N ALA A 384 -6.41 6.26 18.24
CA ALA A 384 -5.58 5.49 19.16
C ALA A 384 -4.15 5.33 18.62
N VAL A 385 -3.22 4.95 19.50
CA VAL A 385 -1.83 4.65 19.14
C VAL A 385 -1.60 3.15 19.31
N GLY A 386 -1.21 2.47 18.23
CA GLY A 386 -1.24 1.00 18.11
C GLY A 386 -0.24 0.21 18.98
N PHE A 387 0.63 0.87 19.76
CA PHE A 387 1.56 0.15 20.64
C PHE A 387 0.86 -0.56 21.81
N CYS A 388 -0.21 0.06 22.31
CA CYS A 388 -1.07 -0.43 23.37
C CYS A 388 -2.46 0.22 23.20
N MET A 389 -3.46 -0.57 22.82
CA MET A 389 -4.82 -0.09 22.70
C MET A 389 -5.84 -1.13 23.17
N TYR A 390 -6.65 -0.74 24.14
CA TYR A 390 -7.89 -1.45 24.47
C TYR A 390 -8.91 -1.20 23.37
N VAL A 391 -9.61 -2.22 22.92
CA VAL A 391 -10.64 -2.14 21.89
C VAL A 391 -11.85 -2.96 22.33
N ARG A 392 -13.02 -2.32 22.36
CA ARG A 392 -14.25 -3.01 22.72
C ARG A 392 -14.75 -3.92 21.60
N ARG A 393 -15.25 -5.08 21.99
CA ARG A 393 -15.72 -6.12 21.07
C ARG A 393 -16.98 -5.72 20.32
N ASP A 394 -17.88 -4.98 20.95
CA ASP A 394 -19.07 -4.45 20.27
C ASP A 394 -18.69 -3.41 19.20
N GLY A 395 -17.72 -2.56 19.51
CA GLY A 395 -17.06 -1.69 18.54
C GLY A 395 -16.47 -2.46 17.36
N LEU A 396 -15.69 -3.52 17.61
CA LEU A 396 -15.13 -4.38 16.55
C LEU A 396 -16.22 -5.07 15.71
N ARG A 397 -17.34 -5.47 16.31
CA ARG A 397 -18.48 -6.07 15.58
C ARG A 397 -19.19 -5.06 14.66
N ASP A 398 -19.25 -3.80 15.06
CA ASP A 398 -19.87 -2.73 14.25
C ASP A 398 -18.92 -2.23 13.14
N VAL A 399 -17.63 -2.11 13.45
CA VAL A 399 -16.65 -1.44 12.58
C VAL A 399 -15.82 -2.41 11.73
N GLY A 400 -15.65 -3.65 12.18
CA GLY A 400 -14.79 -4.67 11.56
C GLY A 400 -13.35 -4.65 12.05
N LEU A 401 -12.50 -5.44 11.40
CA LEU A 401 -11.08 -5.65 11.74
C LEU A 401 -10.14 -4.68 11.01
N PHE A 402 -8.82 -4.88 11.11
CA PHE A 402 -7.85 -4.17 10.27
C PHE A 402 -8.01 -4.55 8.80
N ASP A 403 -7.90 -3.55 7.92
CA ASP A 403 -8.09 -3.68 6.47
C ASP A 403 -6.76 -4.03 5.78
N MET A 404 -6.41 -5.32 5.78
CA MET A 404 -5.13 -5.77 5.22
C MET A 404 -5.10 -5.74 3.68
N GLU A 405 -6.26 -5.64 3.02
CA GLU A 405 -6.33 -5.45 1.56
C GLU A 405 -5.79 -4.07 1.17
N LEU A 406 -6.02 -3.06 2.00
CA LEU A 406 -5.54 -1.70 1.76
C LEU A 406 -4.15 -1.41 2.32
N PHE A 407 -3.87 -1.90 3.53
CA PHE A 407 -2.64 -1.56 4.27
C PHE A 407 -1.58 -2.68 4.24
N GLY A 408 -1.86 -3.83 3.62
CA GLY A 408 -0.88 -4.85 3.31
C GLY A 408 -0.22 -5.46 4.55
N LYS A 409 1.06 -5.16 4.80
CA LYS A 409 1.82 -5.73 5.93
C LYS A 409 1.98 -4.77 7.12
N GLY A 410 1.32 -3.61 7.09
CA GLY A 410 1.22 -2.70 8.23
C GLY A 410 1.41 -1.22 7.86
N TYR A 411 1.33 -0.38 8.89
CA TYR A 411 1.22 1.08 8.87
C TYR A 411 -0.14 1.59 8.39
N GLY A 412 -0.85 2.30 9.26
CA GLY A 412 -2.09 3.02 8.94
C GLY A 412 -3.37 2.23 9.15
N GLU A 413 -3.29 0.91 9.33
CA GLU A 413 -4.42 0.04 9.64
C GLU A 413 -5.12 0.40 10.96
N GLU A 414 -4.34 0.79 11.97
CA GLU A 414 -4.85 1.21 13.27
C GLU A 414 -5.52 2.57 13.18
N ASN A 415 -4.96 3.49 12.39
CA ASN A 415 -5.57 4.79 12.13
C ASN A 415 -6.88 4.61 11.36
N ASP A 416 -6.89 3.77 10.31
CA ASP A 416 -8.09 3.45 9.56
C ASP A 416 -9.18 2.84 10.45
N LEU A 417 -8.83 1.93 11.34
CA LEU A 417 -9.78 1.34 12.29
C LEU A 417 -10.39 2.41 13.21
N CYS A 418 -9.55 3.26 13.81
CA CYS A 418 -10.00 4.32 14.70
C CYS A 418 -10.88 5.36 14.01
N LEU A 419 -10.56 5.69 12.75
CA LEU A 419 -11.29 6.67 11.96
C LEU A 419 -12.60 6.09 11.40
N ARG A 420 -12.64 4.80 11.05
CA ARG A 420 -13.91 4.11 10.77
C ARG A 420 -14.81 4.08 12.00
N ALA A 421 -14.25 3.82 13.18
CA ALA A 421 -15.00 3.84 14.43
C ALA A 421 -15.56 5.24 14.71
N ALA A 422 -14.75 6.29 14.53
CA ALA A 422 -15.20 7.68 14.65
C ALA A 422 -16.32 8.03 13.65
N ASP A 423 -16.21 7.56 12.40
CA ASP A 423 -17.25 7.73 11.37
C ASP A 423 -18.56 7.01 11.74
N ALA A 424 -18.48 5.88 12.44
CA ALA A 424 -19.61 5.17 13.02
C ALA A 424 -20.12 5.78 14.35
N GLY A 425 -19.54 6.89 14.81
CA GLY A 425 -19.98 7.64 15.99
C GLY A 425 -19.35 7.20 17.30
N TRP A 426 -18.33 6.33 17.24
CA TRP A 426 -17.54 5.96 18.39
C TRP A 426 -16.46 7.00 18.72
N ARG A 427 -15.88 6.87 19.91
CA ARG A 427 -14.85 7.75 20.49
C ARG A 427 -13.59 6.95 20.78
N ASN A 428 -12.43 7.53 20.49
CA ASN A 428 -11.14 7.00 20.89
C ASN A 428 -10.66 7.83 22.09
N LEU A 429 -10.27 7.17 23.18
CA LEU A 429 -9.86 7.84 24.41
C LEU A 429 -8.38 7.65 24.72
N HIS A 430 -7.82 8.62 25.39
CA HIS A 430 -6.56 8.53 26.13
C HIS A 430 -6.86 8.33 27.60
N ALA A 431 -6.48 7.19 28.18
CA ALA A 431 -6.47 6.99 29.62
C ALA A 431 -5.29 7.73 30.23
N LEU A 432 -5.57 8.74 31.05
CA LEU A 432 -4.53 9.61 31.60
C LEU A 432 -3.91 9.07 32.88
N ASP A 433 -4.48 7.99 33.41
CA ASP A 433 -4.09 7.37 34.67
C ASP A 433 -3.35 6.05 34.48
N VAL A 434 -3.04 5.63 33.25
CA VAL A 434 -2.30 4.41 32.91
C VAL A 434 -1.01 4.74 32.18
N PHE A 435 0.10 4.11 32.57
CA PHE A 435 1.38 4.21 31.88
C PHE A 435 1.88 2.84 31.43
N VAL A 436 2.31 2.74 30.18
CA VAL A 436 2.91 1.55 29.57
C VAL A 436 4.22 1.95 28.90
N ARG A 437 5.32 1.28 29.25
CA ARG A 437 6.59 1.52 28.56
C ARG A 437 6.52 0.93 27.16
N HIS A 438 7.10 1.63 26.19
CA HIS A 438 7.31 1.15 24.83
C HIS A 438 8.75 1.44 24.42
N THR A 439 9.53 0.39 24.13
CA THR A 439 10.92 0.54 23.69
C THR A 439 10.99 1.17 22.30
N GLY A 440 10.04 0.86 21.40
CA GLY A 440 9.91 1.51 20.10
C GLY A 440 10.98 1.09 19.09
N GLY A 441 11.43 -0.17 19.17
CA GLY A 441 12.75 -0.56 18.69
C GLY A 441 12.86 -1.61 17.59
N VAL A 442 11.79 -2.32 17.19
CA VAL A 442 12.00 -3.55 16.36
C VAL A 442 11.04 -3.74 15.18
N SER A 443 10.08 -2.83 14.92
CA SER A 443 9.19 -3.00 13.76
C SER A 443 9.65 -2.23 12.52
N PHE A 444 10.36 -2.97 11.66
CA PHE A 444 10.80 -2.67 10.28
C PHE A 444 11.98 -1.67 10.14
N GLY A 445 13.13 -2.19 9.68
CA GLY A 445 14.35 -1.44 9.36
C GLY A 445 14.22 -0.47 8.16
N ALA A 446 15.24 -0.40 7.30
CA ALA A 446 15.38 0.61 6.22
C ALA A 446 14.21 0.71 5.21
N SER A 447 13.26 -0.24 5.23
CA SER A 447 12.01 -0.25 4.43
C SER A 447 10.82 0.47 5.09
N LYS A 448 10.97 1.06 6.28
CA LYS A 448 9.93 1.80 7.01
C LYS A 448 9.38 2.98 6.22
N LYS A 449 10.27 3.81 5.67
CA LYS A 449 9.89 5.11 5.07
C LYS A 449 8.96 4.98 3.84
N PRO A 450 9.17 4.04 2.89
CA PRO A 450 8.28 3.91 1.75
C PRO A 450 6.87 3.43 2.12
N ARG A 451 6.76 2.41 2.98
CA ARG A 451 5.45 1.85 3.38
C ARG A 451 4.62 2.83 4.19
N GLU A 452 5.26 3.50 5.14
CA GLU A 452 4.64 4.56 5.94
C GLU A 452 4.16 5.71 5.04
N ALA A 453 4.96 6.12 4.05
CA ALA A 453 4.56 7.16 3.10
C ALA A 453 3.37 6.73 2.22
N GLU A 454 3.35 5.49 1.73
CA GLU A 454 2.24 4.94 0.96
C GLU A 454 0.95 4.85 1.78
N ALA A 455 1.05 4.38 3.03
CA ALA A 455 -0.07 4.35 3.97
C ALA A 455 -0.62 5.77 4.23
N MET A 456 0.25 6.78 4.37
CA MET A 456 -0.18 8.17 4.59
C MET A 456 -0.86 8.77 3.37
N VAL A 457 -0.41 8.46 2.16
CA VAL A 457 -1.15 8.84 0.95
C VAL A 457 -2.56 8.24 0.96
N LEU A 458 -2.69 6.98 1.38
CA LEU A 458 -3.98 6.30 1.46
C LEU A 458 -4.89 6.91 2.53
N LEU A 459 -4.36 7.15 3.73
CA LEU A 459 -5.10 7.81 4.81
C LEU A 459 -5.54 9.21 4.41
N ARG A 460 -4.75 9.98 3.67
CA ARG A 460 -5.18 11.30 3.16
C ARG A 460 -6.33 11.22 2.17
N GLN A 461 -6.29 10.22 1.29
CA GLN A 461 -7.36 9.98 0.32
C GLN A 461 -8.67 9.57 0.99
N LEU A 462 -8.58 8.68 1.98
CA LEU A 462 -9.73 8.28 2.75
C LEU A 462 -10.17 9.43 3.67
N TYR A 463 -9.32 9.85 4.60
CA TYR A 463 -9.63 10.75 5.71
C TYR A 463 -8.95 12.13 5.59
N PRO A 464 -9.39 13.03 4.68
CA PRO A 464 -8.80 14.36 4.53
C PRO A 464 -8.69 15.21 5.80
N GLY A 465 -9.58 15.00 6.77
CA GLY A 465 -9.59 15.73 8.05
C GLY A 465 -8.60 15.19 9.09
N TYR A 466 -8.08 13.97 8.91
CA TYR A 466 -7.28 13.29 9.92
C TYR A 466 -6.01 14.05 10.32
N GLU A 467 -5.18 14.43 9.34
CA GLU A 467 -3.94 15.16 9.63
C GLU A 467 -4.18 16.54 10.26
N PRO A 468 -5.12 17.38 9.74
CA PRO A 468 -5.52 18.61 10.43
C PRO A 468 -5.97 18.39 11.87
N ASP A 469 -6.79 17.37 12.13
CA ASP A 469 -7.32 17.08 13.48
C ASP A 469 -6.19 16.66 14.44
N VAL A 470 -5.25 15.83 13.97
CA VAL A 470 -4.05 15.44 14.74
C VAL A 470 -3.16 16.65 14.99
N HIS A 471 -2.94 17.50 13.98
CA HIS A 471 -2.12 18.69 14.13
C HIS A 471 -2.72 19.67 15.14
N ASP A 472 -4.02 19.93 15.06
CA ASP A 472 -4.74 20.77 16.02
C ASP A 472 -4.69 20.20 17.45
N TYR A 473 -4.86 18.88 17.60
CA TYR A 473 -4.67 18.21 18.88
C TYR A 473 -3.26 18.43 19.45
N ILE A 474 -2.22 18.29 18.62
CA ILE A 474 -0.83 18.53 19.00
C ILE A 474 -0.62 19.99 19.44
N GLN A 475 -1.16 20.96 18.71
CA GLN A 475 -1.01 22.39 19.04
C GLN A 475 -1.71 22.76 20.35
N ARG A 476 -2.89 22.19 20.62
CA ARG A 476 -3.64 22.44 21.86
C ARG A 476 -3.04 21.75 23.08
N ASP A 477 -2.28 20.66 22.86
CA ASP A 477 -1.71 19.79 23.88
C ASP A 477 -2.63 19.55 25.10
N PRO A 478 -3.86 19.01 24.90
CA PRO A 478 -4.79 18.76 25.99
C PRO A 478 -4.22 17.96 27.18
N PRO A 479 -3.34 16.95 27.01
CA PRO A 479 -2.80 16.18 28.12
C PRO A 479 -1.69 16.89 28.92
N ALA A 480 -1.29 18.13 28.58
CA ALA A 480 -0.21 18.85 29.25
C ALA A 480 -0.34 18.86 30.78
N GLN A 481 -1.53 19.17 31.30
CA GLN A 481 -1.79 19.20 32.74
C GLN A 481 -1.68 17.81 33.38
N ALA A 482 -2.11 16.75 32.69
CA ALA A 482 -2.03 15.39 33.20
C ALA A 482 -0.57 14.92 33.31
N ARG A 483 0.27 15.27 32.32
CA ARG A 483 1.71 15.02 32.35
C ARG A 483 2.39 15.78 33.50
N ALA A 484 2.02 17.04 33.70
CA ALA A 484 2.56 17.85 34.81
C ALA A 484 2.19 17.26 36.18
N ARG A 485 0.95 16.81 36.38
CA ARG A 485 0.53 16.16 37.63
C ARG A 485 1.28 14.85 37.87
N ALA A 486 1.44 14.01 36.84
CA ALA A 486 2.21 12.76 36.96
C ALA A 486 3.68 13.02 37.30
N GLY A 487 4.29 14.04 36.68
CA GLY A 487 5.65 14.47 37.00
C GLY A 487 5.80 14.96 38.45
N ALA A 488 4.81 15.69 38.97
CA ALA A 488 4.79 16.13 40.36
C ALA A 488 4.60 14.96 41.34
N ALA A 489 3.73 14.00 41.02
CA ALA A 489 3.54 12.79 41.81
C ALA A 489 4.83 11.95 41.89
N LEU A 490 5.53 11.78 40.77
CA LEU A 490 6.85 11.12 40.76
C LEU A 490 7.88 11.84 41.63
N ALA A 491 7.92 13.17 41.59
CA ALA A 491 8.82 13.94 42.43
C ALA A 491 8.50 13.74 43.93
N ALA A 492 7.22 13.76 44.30
CA ALA A 492 6.78 13.56 45.69
C ALA A 492 7.11 12.14 46.21
N MET A 493 6.92 11.10 45.39
CA MET A 493 7.30 9.73 45.73
C MET A 493 8.81 9.56 46.01
N ARG A 494 9.65 10.45 45.50
CA ARG A 494 11.09 10.45 45.77
C ARG A 494 11.45 11.04 47.13
N GLU A 495 10.60 11.92 47.65
CA GLU A 495 10.81 12.63 48.92
C GLU A 495 10.25 11.85 50.12
N GLU A 496 9.35 10.88 49.89
CA GLU A 496 8.91 9.94 50.91
C GLU A 496 10.04 8.96 51.27
N PRO A 497 10.55 8.94 52.51
CA PRO A 497 11.55 7.97 52.93
C PRO A 497 10.95 6.56 52.83
N SER A 498 11.66 5.60 52.23
CA SER A 498 11.31 4.18 52.37
C SER A 498 11.15 3.84 53.85
N ALA A 499 9.91 3.62 54.27
CA ALA A 499 9.56 3.17 55.62
C ALA A 499 9.91 1.70 55.82
#